data_AF-A0A1Y2VM54-F1
#
_entry.id   AF-A0A1Y2VM54-F1
#
_cell.length_a   1.000
_cell.length_b   1.000
_cell.length_c   1.000
_cell.angle_alpha   90.00
_cell.angle_beta   90.00
_cell.angle_gamma   90.00
#
_symmetry.space_group_name_H-M   'P 1'
#
loop_
_entity.id
_entity.type
_entity.pdbx_description
1 polymer ?
#
loop_
_entity_poly.entity_id
_entity_poly.type
_entity_poly.pdbx_seq_one_letter_code
_entity_poly.pdbx_strand_id
1 'polypeptide(L)'
;MALTMDHDANNHGTADEVELSPTDLVWTAEHNAFTLSQSAIERESIPDLRKALVLARTYFPKFETDYDQFLEEVFGDVINRHSIPLIEYMLEHENVSVVAVKPVLLFQWASKPLIESLLAHGWDINTQDSPAFNGNRLINYLIKARYGKEDLPRWLVEEKGATIDDTESDSSDGDSARRPPLLETCAAFGTVSTFKFIEQKGAHASQRMLHVAVEIAASNGADPDKDTSTDDVHTNAKSRIAEMLRYLVDERQLDVNAMDIDVPHLNVTNTHWGTPLCYAARYQNGVPVVRWLMKRGADPTFKNPYSGLDSIACAREAKCEDVVAALSGQ
;
A
#
# COMPACT_ATOMS: atom_id res chain seq x y z
N MET A 1 12.99 82.78 -39.26
CA MET A 1 13.37 82.05 -40.48
C MET A 1 12.88 80.61 -40.26
N ALA A 2 11.81 80.19 -40.99
CA ALA A 2 11.14 78.86 -41.11
C ALA A 2 10.67 78.12 -39.81
N LEU A 3 9.36 77.88 -39.54
CA LEU A 3 8.40 76.87 -40.07
C LEU A 3 8.85 75.41 -39.74
N THR A 4 8.11 74.49 -39.08
CA THR A 4 6.73 73.96 -39.27
C THR A 4 6.27 72.96 -38.15
N MET A 5 4.94 72.96 -37.85
CA MET A 5 3.93 71.85 -37.63
C MET A 5 4.16 70.68 -36.64
N ASP A 6 3.30 70.55 -35.60
CA ASP A 6 2.15 69.59 -35.38
C ASP A 6 2.60 68.22 -34.78
N HIS A 7 1.90 67.46 -33.94
CA HIS A 7 0.52 67.43 -33.40
C HIS A 7 0.50 66.52 -32.12
N ASP A 8 -0.71 66.26 -31.59
CA ASP A 8 -1.13 65.20 -30.65
C ASP A 8 -1.06 65.53 -29.14
N ALA A 9 -2.16 65.91 -28.47
CA ALA A 9 -3.49 65.31 -28.25
C ALA A 9 -3.56 64.32 -27.07
N ASN A 10 -4.29 64.78 -26.05
CA ASN A 10 -4.85 64.12 -24.87
C ASN A 10 -4.96 62.59 -24.88
N ASN A 11 -4.50 61.96 -23.78
CA ASN A 11 -5.00 60.66 -23.32
C ASN A 11 -5.38 60.75 -21.84
N HIS A 12 -6.68 60.90 -21.56
CA HIS A 12 -7.29 60.62 -20.26
C HIS A 12 -7.90 59.22 -20.33
N GLY A 13 -7.14 58.22 -19.86
CA GLY A 13 -7.65 56.88 -19.59
C GLY A 13 -8.02 56.76 -18.12
N THR A 14 -9.31 56.72 -17.82
CA THR A 14 -9.87 56.21 -16.57
C THR A 14 -9.54 54.73 -16.46
N ALA A 15 -9.04 54.29 -15.30
CA ALA A 15 -8.82 52.88 -15.01
C ALA A 15 -10.18 52.17 -14.92
N ASP A 16 -10.47 51.32 -15.89
CA ASP A 16 -11.56 50.36 -15.82
C ASP A 16 -11.23 49.35 -14.72
N GLU A 17 -11.97 49.40 -13.61
CA GLU A 17 -12.08 48.27 -12.69
C GLU A 17 -12.75 47.13 -13.46
N VAL A 18 -11.95 46.16 -13.89
CA VAL A 18 -12.47 44.92 -14.46
C VAL A 18 -13.17 44.16 -13.34
N GLU A 19 -14.48 44.31 -13.23
CA GLU A 19 -15.32 43.46 -12.37
C GLU A 19 -15.16 42.01 -12.85
N LEU A 20 -14.43 41.22 -12.06
CA LEU A 20 -14.28 39.78 -12.29
C LEU A 20 -15.66 39.13 -12.25
N SER A 21 -15.90 38.18 -13.15
CA SER A 21 -17.14 37.42 -13.12
C SER A 21 -17.24 36.66 -11.78
N PRO A 22 -18.46 36.42 -11.25
CA PRO A 22 -18.64 35.64 -10.04
C PRO A 22 -17.91 34.28 -10.08
N THR A 23 -17.83 33.65 -11.25
CA THR A 23 -17.09 32.40 -11.50
C THR A 23 -15.57 32.55 -11.39
N ASP A 24 -15.00 33.68 -11.87
CA ASP A 24 -13.55 33.93 -11.76
C ASP A 24 -13.14 34.25 -10.32
N LEU A 25 -14.01 34.93 -9.57
CA LEU A 25 -13.83 35.18 -8.14
C LEU A 25 -13.84 33.89 -7.31
N VAL A 26 -14.67 32.90 -7.68
CA VAL A 26 -14.73 31.57 -7.05
C VAL A 26 -13.43 30.82 -7.26
N TRP A 27 -13.02 30.64 -8.51
CA TRP A 27 -11.80 29.91 -8.83
C TRP A 27 -10.57 30.53 -8.15
N THR A 28 -10.52 31.88 -8.11
CA THR A 28 -9.43 32.60 -7.45
C THR A 28 -9.45 32.40 -5.93
N ALA A 29 -10.62 32.43 -5.29
CA ALA A 29 -10.74 32.26 -3.84
C ALA A 29 -10.44 30.82 -3.38
N GLU A 30 -10.95 29.82 -4.11
CA GLU A 30 -10.64 28.41 -3.88
C GLU A 30 -9.14 28.13 -4.07
N HIS A 31 -8.57 28.58 -5.19
CA HIS A 31 -7.15 28.43 -5.47
C HIS A 31 -6.28 29.10 -4.40
N ASN A 32 -6.68 30.28 -3.93
CA ASN A 32 -5.99 30.98 -2.85
C ASN A 32 -6.06 30.22 -1.52
N ALA A 33 -7.22 29.64 -1.17
CA ALA A 33 -7.38 28.86 0.06
C ALA A 33 -6.51 27.59 0.06
N PHE A 34 -6.48 26.85 -1.06
CA PHE A 34 -5.59 25.70 -1.23
C PHE A 34 -4.11 26.10 -1.16
N THR A 35 -3.72 27.14 -1.90
CA THR A 35 -2.32 27.63 -1.93
C THR A 35 -1.85 28.08 -0.54
N LEU A 36 -2.69 28.79 0.20
CA LEU A 36 -2.38 29.21 1.57
C LEU A 36 -2.29 28.02 2.53
N SER A 37 -3.17 27.03 2.38
CA SER A 37 -3.13 25.80 3.18
C SER A 37 -1.84 25.04 2.93
N GLN A 38 -1.46 24.83 1.66
CA GLN A 38 -0.19 24.17 1.30
C GLN A 38 1.01 24.91 1.88
N SER A 39 1.07 26.24 1.75
CA SER A 39 2.18 27.01 2.32
C SER A 39 2.23 26.95 3.85
N ALA A 40 1.09 26.89 4.53
CA ALA A 40 1.03 26.72 5.97
C ALA A 40 1.51 25.33 6.41
N ILE A 41 1.15 24.28 5.65
CA ILE A 41 1.58 22.90 5.89
C ILE A 41 3.08 22.76 5.68
N GLU A 42 3.63 23.34 4.62
CA GLU A 42 5.07 23.34 4.35
C GLU A 42 5.87 23.96 5.51
N ARG A 43 5.33 25.05 6.09
CA ARG A 43 5.92 25.79 7.20
C ARG A 43 5.56 25.25 8.58
N GLU A 44 4.73 24.21 8.67
CA GLU A 44 4.20 23.66 9.92
C GLU A 44 3.56 24.73 10.83
N SER A 45 2.84 25.69 10.23
CA SER A 45 2.32 26.89 10.89
C SER A 45 0.82 26.79 11.16
N ILE A 46 0.45 26.45 12.41
CA ILE A 46 -0.96 26.48 12.87
C ILE A 46 -1.63 27.85 12.61
N PRO A 47 -1.00 29.00 12.92
CA PRO A 47 -1.63 30.30 12.69
C PRO A 47 -1.94 30.58 11.22
N ASP A 48 -1.09 30.13 10.30
CA ASP A 48 -1.32 30.34 8.86
C ASP A 48 -2.34 29.34 8.31
N LEU A 49 -2.34 28.10 8.81
CA LEU A 49 -3.36 27.12 8.46
C LEU A 49 -4.74 27.63 8.87
N ARG A 50 -4.88 28.15 10.09
CA ARG A 50 -6.13 28.77 10.56
C ARG A 50 -6.62 29.88 9.65
N LYS A 51 -5.73 30.76 9.17
CA LYS A 51 -6.11 31.84 8.23
C LYS A 51 -6.64 31.26 6.93
N ALA A 52 -5.99 30.22 6.39
CA ALA A 52 -6.44 29.55 5.18
C ALA A 52 -7.81 28.89 5.35
N LEU A 53 -8.05 28.20 6.48
CA LEU A 53 -9.32 27.56 6.79
C LEU A 53 -10.47 28.57 6.99
N VAL A 54 -10.20 29.71 7.65
CA VAL A 54 -11.18 30.80 7.78
C VAL A 54 -11.54 31.40 6.42
N LEU A 55 -10.55 31.56 5.54
CA LEU A 55 -10.78 32.00 4.17
C LEU A 55 -11.72 31.00 3.47
N ALA A 56 -11.38 29.71 3.47
CA ALA A 56 -12.21 28.66 2.85
C ALA A 56 -13.66 28.66 3.35
N ARG A 57 -13.89 28.70 4.67
CA ARG A 57 -15.24 28.78 5.28
C ARG A 57 -16.06 29.97 4.80
N THR A 58 -15.40 31.07 4.45
CA THR A 58 -16.09 32.31 4.03
C THR A 58 -16.59 32.24 2.59
N TYR A 59 -15.92 31.47 1.73
CA TYR A 59 -16.21 31.42 0.30
C TYR A 59 -16.98 30.16 -0.11
N PHE A 60 -16.72 29.00 0.52
CA PHE A 60 -17.26 27.71 0.08
C PHE A 60 -18.80 27.60 0.19
N PRO A 61 -19.45 28.05 1.28
CA PRO A 61 -20.92 28.02 1.39
C PRO A 61 -21.67 28.85 0.35
N LYS A 62 -20.99 29.73 -0.38
CA LYS A 62 -21.61 30.64 -1.34
C LYS A 62 -21.75 30.03 -2.74
N PHE A 63 -21.09 28.90 -3.04
CA PHE A 63 -20.87 28.48 -4.42
C PHE A 63 -20.88 26.95 -4.65
N GLU A 64 -21.68 26.20 -3.88
CA GLU A 64 -21.91 24.73 -4.01
C GLU A 64 -20.71 23.80 -3.68
N THR A 65 -19.50 24.32 -3.43
CA THR A 65 -18.34 23.53 -3.00
C THR A 65 -18.45 23.12 -1.53
N ASP A 66 -18.31 21.81 -1.27
CA ASP A 66 -18.39 21.27 0.09
C ASP A 66 -17.12 21.61 0.88
N TYR A 67 -17.28 22.42 1.94
CA TYR A 67 -16.19 22.75 2.85
C TYR A 67 -15.60 21.49 3.51
N ASP A 68 -16.43 20.46 3.72
CA ASP A 68 -15.98 19.21 4.33
C ASP A 68 -15.03 18.45 3.38
N GLN A 69 -15.30 18.46 2.08
CA GLN A 69 -14.39 17.87 1.09
C GLN A 69 -13.04 18.58 1.07
N PHE A 70 -13.03 19.92 1.06
CA PHE A 70 -11.78 20.68 1.17
C PHE A 70 -11.02 20.37 2.45
N LEU A 71 -11.73 20.25 3.56
CA LEU A 71 -11.14 19.96 4.84
C LEU A 71 -10.50 18.56 4.87
N GLU A 72 -11.15 17.56 4.26
CA GLU A 72 -10.60 16.22 4.06
C GLU A 72 -9.34 16.22 3.19
N GLU A 73 -9.33 16.98 2.09
CA GLU A 73 -8.16 17.12 1.21
C GLU A 73 -6.98 17.77 1.94
N VAL A 74 -7.21 18.89 2.63
CA VAL A 74 -6.18 19.56 3.45
C VAL A 74 -5.68 18.64 4.55
N PHE A 75 -6.56 17.87 5.20
CA PHE A 75 -6.15 16.93 6.24
C PHE A 75 -5.30 15.79 5.69
N GLY A 76 -5.61 15.29 4.49
CA GLY A 76 -4.77 14.35 3.76
C GLY A 76 -3.35 14.90 3.53
N ASP A 77 -3.23 16.17 3.13
CA ASP A 77 -1.94 16.84 2.97
C ASP A 77 -1.19 17.01 4.30
N VAL A 78 -1.90 17.33 5.39
CA VAL A 78 -1.33 17.40 6.74
C VAL A 78 -0.79 16.04 7.18
N ILE A 79 -1.56 14.96 6.97
CA ILE A 79 -1.13 13.59 7.25
C ILE A 79 0.12 13.26 6.44
N ASN A 80 0.16 13.60 5.15
CA ASN A 80 1.31 13.37 4.28
C ASN A 80 2.55 14.17 4.67
N ARG A 81 2.39 15.24 5.45
CA ARG A 81 3.50 16.04 6.00
C ARG A 81 4.03 15.52 7.35
N HIS A 82 3.29 14.64 8.02
CA HIS A 82 3.60 14.01 9.32
C HIS A 82 3.66 15.00 10.48
N SER A 83 3.01 16.16 10.34
CA SER A 83 3.03 17.18 11.39
C SER A 83 1.98 16.87 12.45
N ILE A 84 2.38 16.16 13.52
CA ILE A 84 1.50 15.85 14.66
C ILE A 84 0.78 17.10 15.20
N PRO A 85 1.44 18.26 15.39
CA PRO A 85 0.75 19.46 15.88
C PRO A 85 -0.37 19.96 14.95
N LEU A 86 -0.17 19.88 13.62
CA LEU A 86 -1.21 20.27 12.66
C LEU A 86 -2.34 19.23 12.64
N ILE A 87 -2.03 17.95 12.77
CA ILE A 87 -3.03 16.87 12.86
C ILE A 87 -3.91 17.08 14.08
N GLU A 88 -3.32 17.23 15.27
CA GLU A 88 -4.05 17.48 16.51
C GLU A 88 -4.89 18.74 16.40
N TYR A 89 -4.34 19.83 15.85
CA TYR A 89 -5.10 21.06 15.63
C TYR A 89 -6.34 20.83 14.76
N MET A 90 -6.22 20.13 13.65
CA MET A 90 -7.34 19.85 12.75
C MET A 90 -8.39 18.96 13.41
N LEU A 91 -7.96 17.93 14.14
CA LEU A 91 -8.85 17.02 14.86
C LEU A 91 -9.62 17.70 16.01
N GLU A 92 -8.94 18.53 16.80
CA GLU A 92 -9.51 19.18 17.99
C GLU A 92 -10.37 20.40 17.68
N HIS A 93 -10.05 21.14 16.61
CA HIS A 93 -10.65 22.45 16.37
C HIS A 93 -11.43 22.58 15.07
N GLU A 94 -11.14 21.74 14.07
CA GLU A 94 -11.75 21.86 12.75
C GLU A 94 -12.80 20.76 12.50
N ASN A 95 -12.99 19.82 13.45
CA ASN A 95 -13.96 18.73 13.42
C ASN A 95 -13.85 17.83 12.17
N VAL A 96 -12.61 17.57 11.75
CA VAL A 96 -12.35 16.68 10.61
C VAL A 96 -12.84 15.27 10.91
N SER A 97 -13.55 14.65 9.96
CA SER A 97 -13.95 13.26 10.06
C SER A 97 -12.74 12.34 9.97
N VAL A 98 -12.38 11.72 11.10
CA VAL A 98 -11.35 10.66 11.11
C VAL A 98 -11.76 9.43 10.31
N VAL A 99 -13.06 9.20 10.12
CA VAL A 99 -13.58 8.01 9.40
C VAL A 99 -13.16 8.01 7.93
N ALA A 100 -12.89 9.19 7.35
CA ALA A 100 -12.38 9.32 5.99
C ALA A 100 -10.90 8.90 5.86
N VAL A 101 -10.14 8.86 6.95
CA VAL A 101 -8.71 8.55 6.93
C VAL A 101 -8.47 7.10 6.53
N LYS A 102 -7.87 6.94 5.35
CA LYS A 102 -7.58 5.65 4.73
C LYS A 102 -6.24 5.06 5.20
N PRO A 103 -6.16 3.74 5.49
CA PRO A 103 -4.91 3.08 5.87
C PRO A 103 -3.75 3.30 4.90
N VAL A 104 -4.01 3.32 3.59
CA VAL A 104 -3.01 3.56 2.55
C VAL A 104 -2.31 4.91 2.67
N LEU A 105 -2.95 5.92 3.26
CA LEU A 105 -2.33 7.24 3.49
C LEU A 105 -1.40 7.23 4.71
N LEU A 106 -1.63 6.32 5.65
CA LEU A 106 -0.92 6.30 6.93
C LEU A 106 0.38 5.49 6.89
N PHE A 107 0.41 4.36 6.18
CA PHE A 107 1.43 3.34 6.42
C PHE A 107 2.87 3.80 6.20
N GLN A 108 3.12 4.68 5.23
CA GLN A 108 4.46 5.16 4.91
C GLN A 108 5.08 5.89 6.10
N TRP A 109 4.26 6.58 6.88
CA TRP A 109 4.67 7.51 7.93
C TRP A 109 4.10 7.18 9.31
N ALA A 110 3.39 6.06 9.39
CA ALA A 110 2.85 5.49 10.60
C ALA A 110 3.89 5.51 11.73
N SER A 111 3.47 6.12 12.84
CA SER A 111 4.19 6.24 14.09
C SER A 111 3.18 6.09 15.23
N LYS A 112 3.64 5.75 16.43
CA LYS A 112 2.75 5.64 17.60
C LYS A 112 1.99 6.94 17.88
N PRO A 113 2.62 8.13 17.89
CA PRO A 113 1.91 9.39 18.13
C PRO A 113 0.82 9.69 17.10
N LEU A 114 1.08 9.45 15.81
CA LEU A 114 0.09 9.62 14.75
C LEU A 114 -1.13 8.73 14.98
N ILE A 115 -0.88 7.45 15.21
CA ILE A 115 -1.96 6.47 15.39
C ILE A 115 -2.72 6.75 16.69
N GLU A 116 -2.04 7.12 17.76
CA GLU A 116 -2.68 7.49 19.03
C GLU A 116 -3.55 8.73 18.91
N SER A 117 -3.10 9.76 18.19
CA SER A 117 -3.89 10.96 17.91
C SER A 117 -5.17 10.61 17.15
N LEU A 118 -5.08 9.78 16.11
CA LEU A 118 -6.26 9.32 15.35
C LEU A 118 -7.21 8.48 16.20
N LEU A 119 -6.70 7.53 16.99
CA LEU A 119 -7.51 6.68 17.87
C LEU A 119 -8.22 7.48 18.96
N ALA A 120 -7.55 8.48 19.54
CA ALA A 120 -8.15 9.38 20.53
C ALA A 120 -9.37 10.14 19.97
N HIS A 121 -9.42 10.34 18.66
CA HIS A 121 -10.51 11.00 17.95
C HIS A 121 -11.48 10.03 17.27
N GLY A 122 -11.41 8.73 17.59
CA GLY A 122 -12.40 7.74 17.17
C GLY A 122 -12.12 7.05 15.84
N TRP A 123 -10.89 7.15 15.31
CA TRP A 123 -10.49 6.36 14.14
C TRP A 123 -10.53 4.86 14.47
N ASP A 124 -11.11 4.04 13.60
CA ASP A 124 -11.10 2.59 13.79
C ASP A 124 -9.79 2.01 13.24
N ILE A 125 -9.00 1.37 14.11
CA ILE A 125 -7.74 0.71 13.76
C ILE A 125 -7.92 -0.40 12.71
N ASN A 126 -9.13 -0.96 12.63
CA ASN A 126 -9.51 -2.01 11.69
C ASN A 126 -10.19 -1.47 10.43
N THR A 127 -10.18 -0.14 10.23
CA THR A 127 -10.61 0.50 8.99
C THR A 127 -9.95 -0.18 7.81
N GLN A 128 -10.77 -0.50 6.80
CA GLN A 128 -10.35 -1.16 5.58
C GLN A 128 -10.32 -0.15 4.45
N ASP A 129 -9.33 -0.28 3.58
CA ASP A 129 -9.36 0.39 2.29
C ASP A 129 -10.45 -0.19 1.36
N SER A 130 -10.70 0.46 0.22
CA SER A 130 -11.66 -0.05 -0.75
C SER A 130 -11.16 -1.35 -1.41
N PRO A 131 -12.05 -2.16 -2.02
CA PRO A 131 -11.65 -3.36 -2.76
C PRO A 131 -10.61 -3.10 -3.86
N ALA A 132 -10.63 -1.91 -4.47
CA ALA A 132 -9.63 -1.49 -5.47
C ALA A 132 -8.19 -1.45 -4.90
N PHE A 133 -8.06 -1.34 -3.57
CA PHE A 133 -6.79 -1.39 -2.84
C PHE A 133 -6.65 -2.67 -2.01
N ASN A 134 -7.33 -3.75 -2.42
CA ASN A 134 -7.34 -5.07 -1.79
C ASN A 134 -7.92 -5.09 -0.35
N GLY A 135 -8.68 -4.07 0.06
CA GLY A 135 -9.29 -4.03 1.40
C GLY A 135 -8.30 -4.15 2.56
N ASN A 136 -7.05 -3.72 2.34
CA ASN A 136 -5.99 -3.80 3.35
C ASN A 136 -6.33 -2.92 4.56
N ARG A 137 -5.99 -3.41 5.76
CA ARG A 137 -5.93 -2.59 6.97
C ARG A 137 -4.52 -2.02 7.14
N LEU A 138 -4.35 -1.10 8.09
CA LEU A 138 -3.03 -0.51 8.38
C LEU A 138 -1.99 -1.60 8.69
N ILE A 139 -2.33 -2.62 9.46
CA ILE A 139 -1.42 -3.72 9.80
C ILE A 139 -0.90 -4.46 8.56
N ASN A 140 -1.73 -4.67 7.53
CA ASN A 140 -1.30 -5.30 6.28
C ASN A 140 -0.23 -4.46 5.57
N TYR A 141 -0.42 -3.14 5.51
CA TYR A 141 0.56 -2.25 4.91
C TYR A 141 1.86 -2.18 5.71
N LEU A 142 1.79 -2.19 7.05
CA LEU A 142 2.97 -2.17 7.89
C LEU A 142 3.81 -3.43 7.73
N ILE A 143 3.19 -4.60 7.57
CA ILE A 143 3.91 -5.85 7.25
C ILE A 143 4.54 -5.79 5.86
N LYS A 144 3.87 -5.17 4.88
CA LYS A 144 4.39 -4.95 3.52
C LYS A 144 5.50 -3.89 3.46
N ALA A 145 5.58 -3.03 4.46
CA ALA A 145 6.55 -1.93 4.48
C ALA A 145 7.97 -2.50 4.57
N ARG A 146 8.85 -2.07 3.65
CA ARG A 146 10.20 -2.64 3.53
C ARG A 146 11.13 -2.22 4.68
N TYR A 147 10.76 -1.23 5.48
CA TYR A 147 11.62 -0.56 6.44
C TYR A 147 11.10 -0.69 7.88
N GLY A 148 11.74 -1.55 8.68
CA GLY A 148 11.96 -1.37 10.12
C GLY A 148 10.77 -1.13 11.06
N LYS A 149 9.53 -1.23 10.60
CA LYS A 149 8.32 -0.98 11.40
C LYS A 149 7.82 -2.24 12.11
N GLU A 150 8.67 -3.23 12.39
CA GLU A 150 8.26 -4.53 12.95
C GLU A 150 7.65 -4.42 14.35
N ASP A 151 8.02 -3.36 15.08
CA ASP A 151 7.47 -3.01 16.37
C ASP A 151 6.00 -2.55 16.27
N LEU A 152 5.62 -1.91 15.16
CA LEU A 152 4.28 -1.36 14.98
C LEU A 152 3.19 -2.42 14.79
N PRO A 153 3.29 -3.44 13.91
CA PRO A 153 2.31 -4.53 13.86
C PRO A 153 2.12 -5.21 15.21
N ARG A 154 3.20 -5.45 15.96
CA ARG A 154 3.13 -6.01 17.31
C ARG A 154 2.35 -5.08 18.24
N TRP A 155 2.76 -3.82 18.30
CA TRP A 155 2.11 -2.80 19.12
C TRP A 155 0.62 -2.63 18.79
N LEU A 156 0.26 -2.62 17.51
CA LEU A 156 -1.12 -2.53 17.05
C LEU A 156 -1.98 -3.69 17.58
N VAL A 157 -1.46 -4.92 17.52
CA VAL A 157 -2.16 -6.11 17.99
C VAL A 157 -2.24 -6.15 19.51
N GLU A 158 -1.13 -5.90 20.22
CA GLU A 158 -1.05 -6.10 21.67
C GLU A 158 -1.67 -4.95 22.48
N GLU A 159 -1.50 -3.71 22.03
CA GLU A 159 -1.88 -2.54 22.80
C GLU A 159 -3.11 -1.83 22.23
N LYS A 160 -3.35 -1.90 20.92
CA LYS A 160 -4.41 -1.11 20.24
C LYS A 160 -5.57 -1.93 19.69
N GLY A 161 -5.55 -3.26 19.84
CA GLY A 161 -6.68 -4.12 19.48
C GLY A 161 -6.88 -4.30 17.97
N ALA A 162 -5.82 -4.18 17.17
CA ALA A 162 -5.88 -4.53 15.75
C ALA A 162 -6.22 -6.02 15.59
N THR A 163 -7.22 -6.32 14.76
CA THR A 163 -7.68 -7.70 14.55
C THR A 163 -6.70 -8.48 13.67
N ILE A 164 -6.53 -9.76 13.99
CA ILE A 164 -5.59 -10.66 13.31
C ILE A 164 -6.26 -11.22 12.05
N ASP A 165 -7.39 -11.88 12.22
CA ASP A 165 -8.25 -12.34 11.13
C ASP A 165 -9.62 -11.66 11.23
N ASP A 166 -10.20 -11.40 10.08
CA ASP A 166 -11.60 -11.01 10.01
C ASP A 166 -12.39 -12.31 9.93
N THR A 167 -13.06 -12.67 11.03
CA THR A 167 -14.06 -13.72 11.00
C THR A 167 -15.13 -13.30 10.00
N GLU A 168 -15.27 -14.07 8.91
CA GLU A 168 -16.41 -14.00 7.99
C GLU A 168 -16.46 -12.71 7.13
N SER A 169 -15.70 -12.68 6.04
CA SER A 169 -16.29 -12.18 4.80
C SER A 169 -16.77 -13.39 4.00
N ASP A 170 -17.91 -13.94 4.40
CA ASP A 170 -18.79 -14.71 3.52
C ASP A 170 -19.35 -13.75 2.46
N SER A 171 -18.48 -13.17 1.62
CA SER A 171 -18.92 -12.56 0.38
C SER A 171 -19.31 -13.71 -0.54
N SER A 172 -20.60 -14.04 -0.52
CA SER A 172 -21.26 -14.95 -1.46
C SER A 172 -21.14 -14.50 -2.92
N ASP A 173 -20.56 -13.32 -3.18
CA ASP A 173 -20.21 -12.85 -4.51
C ASP A 173 -18.82 -13.37 -4.89
N GLY A 174 -18.82 -14.43 -5.70
CA GLY A 174 -17.65 -15.18 -6.18
C GLY A 174 -16.65 -14.41 -7.06
N ASP A 175 -16.52 -13.11 -6.87
CA ASP A 175 -15.59 -12.22 -7.59
C ASP A 175 -14.91 -11.18 -6.67
N SER A 176 -15.27 -11.10 -5.37
CA SER A 176 -14.55 -10.21 -4.46
C SER A 176 -13.21 -10.86 -4.08
N ALA A 177 -12.11 -10.20 -4.45
CA ALA A 177 -10.75 -10.57 -4.07
C ALA A 177 -10.69 -10.89 -2.56
N ARG A 178 -10.70 -12.18 -2.21
CA ARG A 178 -10.57 -12.63 -0.83
C ARG A 178 -9.28 -12.05 -0.29
N ARG A 179 -9.38 -11.27 0.78
CA ARG A 179 -8.20 -10.69 1.43
C ARG A 179 -7.27 -11.83 1.84
N PRO A 180 -5.98 -11.79 1.46
CA PRO A 180 -5.03 -12.77 1.95
C PRO A 180 -5.07 -12.76 3.48
N PRO A 181 -5.21 -13.94 4.13
CA PRO A 181 -5.07 -14.03 5.57
C PRO A 181 -3.79 -13.31 6.02
N LEU A 182 -3.79 -12.72 7.22
CA LEU A 182 -2.68 -11.88 7.65
C LEU A 182 -1.36 -12.66 7.64
N LEU A 183 -1.42 -13.97 7.94
CA LEU A 183 -0.28 -14.86 7.91
C LEU A 183 0.27 -15.10 6.50
N GLU A 184 -0.57 -15.06 5.45
CA GLU A 184 -0.13 -15.07 4.05
C GLU A 184 0.59 -13.76 3.68
N THR A 185 0.08 -12.62 4.18
CA THR A 185 0.79 -11.33 4.03
C THR A 185 2.16 -11.37 4.71
N CYS A 186 2.26 -11.98 5.90
CA CYS A 186 3.53 -12.20 6.59
C CYS A 186 4.47 -13.11 5.79
N ALA A 187 3.96 -14.24 5.25
CA ALA A 187 4.76 -15.16 4.43
C ALA A 187 5.34 -14.47 3.18
N ALA A 188 4.58 -13.55 2.60
CA ALA A 188 4.97 -12.83 1.40
C ALA A 188 5.99 -11.70 1.67
N PHE A 189 5.81 -10.92 2.74
CA PHE A 189 6.52 -9.66 2.92
C PHE A 189 7.17 -9.44 4.29
N GLY A 190 6.72 -10.17 5.32
CA GLY A 190 7.14 -9.98 6.70
C GLY A 190 8.48 -10.63 7.06
N THR A 191 8.93 -10.39 8.30
CA THR A 191 10.00 -11.19 8.92
C THR A 191 9.48 -12.48 9.53
N VAL A 192 10.36 -13.47 9.71
CA VAL A 192 10.05 -14.69 10.47
C VAL A 192 9.57 -14.35 11.89
N SER A 193 10.15 -13.31 12.51
CA SER A 193 9.72 -12.81 13.83
C SER A 193 8.27 -12.33 13.82
N THR A 194 7.92 -11.45 12.87
CA THR A 194 6.54 -10.94 12.73
C THR A 194 5.58 -12.08 12.41
N PHE A 195 5.97 -12.99 11.52
CA PHE A 195 5.19 -14.17 11.17
C PHE A 195 4.89 -15.05 12.40
N LYS A 196 5.92 -15.44 13.15
CA LYS A 196 5.79 -16.26 14.38
C LYS A 196 4.89 -15.58 15.40
N PHE A 197 5.03 -14.26 15.54
CA PHE A 197 4.19 -13.47 16.43
C PHE A 197 2.71 -13.49 16.01
N ILE A 198 2.40 -13.21 14.75
CA ILE A 198 1.03 -13.18 14.23
C ILE A 198 0.39 -14.58 14.30
N GLU A 199 1.15 -15.63 13.99
CA GLU A 199 0.73 -17.02 14.19
C GLU A 199 0.39 -17.32 15.66
N GLN A 200 1.25 -16.92 16.59
CA GLN A 200 1.01 -17.11 18.02
C GLN A 200 -0.28 -16.42 18.50
N LYS A 201 -0.69 -15.32 17.84
CA LYS A 201 -1.94 -14.61 18.13
C LYS A 201 -3.17 -15.25 17.48
N GLY A 202 -3.02 -16.42 16.86
CA GLY A 202 -4.11 -17.23 16.34
C GLY A 202 -4.44 -16.99 14.87
N ALA A 203 -3.54 -16.37 14.10
CA ALA A 203 -3.77 -16.12 12.68
C ALA A 203 -3.94 -17.42 11.89
N HIS A 204 -4.92 -17.43 11.00
CA HIS A 204 -5.24 -18.55 10.14
C HIS A 204 -4.15 -18.78 9.10
N ALA A 205 -3.54 -19.96 9.14
CA ALA A 205 -2.61 -20.45 8.13
C ALA A 205 -3.34 -20.77 6.82
N SER A 206 -3.09 -19.99 5.77
CA SER A 206 -3.58 -20.32 4.44
C SER A 206 -2.74 -21.43 3.81
N GLN A 207 -3.37 -22.29 3.01
CA GLN A 207 -2.63 -23.28 2.21
C GLN A 207 -1.73 -22.61 1.14
N ARG A 208 -1.98 -21.33 0.83
CA ARG A 208 -1.23 -20.54 -0.17
C ARG A 208 -0.01 -19.83 0.40
N MET A 209 0.25 -19.91 1.71
CA MET A 209 1.40 -19.22 2.33
C MET A 209 2.72 -19.51 1.61
N LEU A 210 3.02 -20.78 1.31
CA LEU A 210 4.25 -21.13 0.61
C LEU A 210 4.26 -20.64 -0.84
N HIS A 211 3.12 -20.69 -1.52
CA HIS A 211 2.97 -20.26 -2.91
C HIS A 211 3.30 -18.77 -3.06
N VAL A 212 2.70 -17.92 -2.22
CA VAL A 212 2.93 -16.47 -2.26
C VAL A 212 4.35 -16.13 -1.82
N ALA A 213 4.89 -16.79 -0.78
CA ALA A 213 6.28 -16.59 -0.38
C ALA A 213 7.27 -16.91 -1.52
N VAL A 214 7.02 -18.00 -2.26
CA VAL A 214 7.82 -18.43 -3.41
C VAL A 214 7.70 -17.45 -4.57
N GLU A 215 6.49 -16.96 -4.87
CA GLU A 215 6.25 -15.94 -5.89
C GLU A 215 7.06 -14.67 -5.62
N ILE A 216 7.02 -14.17 -4.39
CA ILE A 216 7.77 -12.98 -3.99
C ILE A 216 9.28 -13.23 -4.02
N ALA A 217 9.74 -14.40 -3.59
CA ALA A 217 11.15 -14.78 -3.67
C ALA A 217 11.65 -14.83 -5.11
N ALA A 218 10.91 -15.48 -6.01
CA ALA A 218 11.30 -15.66 -7.40
C ALA A 218 11.29 -14.33 -8.17
N SER A 219 10.27 -13.49 -7.97
CA SER A 219 10.19 -12.17 -8.60
C SER A 219 11.34 -11.24 -8.17
N ASN A 220 11.77 -11.31 -6.91
CA ASN A 220 12.89 -10.51 -6.39
C ASN A 220 14.27 -11.16 -6.62
N GLY A 221 14.32 -12.41 -7.11
CA GLY A 221 15.56 -13.16 -7.28
C GLY A 221 16.28 -13.41 -5.96
N ALA A 222 15.54 -13.75 -4.91
CA ALA A 222 16.11 -14.21 -3.65
C ALA A 222 16.78 -15.57 -3.86
N ASP A 223 17.91 -15.79 -3.20
CA ASP A 223 18.68 -17.04 -3.28
C ASP A 223 18.69 -17.70 -1.90
N PRO A 224 17.80 -18.66 -1.62
CA PRO A 224 17.67 -19.20 -0.28
C PRO A 224 18.85 -20.08 0.17
N ASP A 225 19.76 -20.45 -0.74
CA ASP A 225 21.01 -21.16 -0.43
C ASP A 225 22.16 -20.20 -0.05
N LYS A 226 22.02 -18.89 -0.25
CA LYS A 226 23.04 -17.91 0.11
C LYS A 226 22.62 -17.12 1.33
N ASP A 227 23.55 -16.96 2.26
CA ASP A 227 23.46 -15.90 3.25
C ASP A 227 24.05 -14.63 2.64
N THR A 228 23.20 -13.64 2.42
CA THR A 228 23.60 -12.34 1.87
C THR A 228 23.36 -11.21 2.85
N SER A 229 23.47 -11.45 4.16
CA SER A 229 23.41 -10.34 5.14
C SER A 229 24.50 -9.31 4.82
N THR A 230 24.12 -8.12 4.37
CA THR A 230 25.03 -6.99 4.10
C THR A 230 24.38 -5.70 4.57
N ASP A 231 25.13 -4.60 4.62
CA ASP A 231 24.56 -3.29 4.98
C ASP A 231 23.68 -2.70 3.85
N ASP A 232 23.64 -3.32 2.66
CA ASP A 232 22.79 -2.87 1.55
C ASP A 232 21.32 -3.25 1.76
N VAL A 233 20.44 -2.25 1.74
CA VAL A 233 19.01 -2.41 2.05
C VAL A 233 18.29 -3.32 1.05
N HIS A 234 18.65 -3.29 -0.23
CA HIS A 234 18.04 -4.16 -1.23
C HIS A 234 18.44 -5.62 -1.02
N THR A 235 19.71 -5.86 -0.70
CA THR A 235 20.26 -7.17 -0.36
C THR A 235 19.63 -7.72 0.93
N ASN A 236 19.37 -6.86 1.91
CA ASN A 236 18.66 -7.22 3.14
C ASN A 236 17.21 -7.68 2.88
N ALA A 237 16.50 -7.05 1.93
CA ALA A 237 15.15 -7.49 1.57
C ALA A 237 15.16 -8.91 0.97
N LYS A 238 16.12 -9.23 0.09
CA LYS A 238 16.26 -10.59 -0.47
C LYS A 238 16.64 -11.61 0.59
N SER A 239 17.54 -11.26 1.50
CA SER A 239 17.94 -12.12 2.62
C SER A 239 16.75 -12.46 3.52
N ARG A 240 15.92 -11.47 3.86
CA ARG A 240 14.67 -11.68 4.62
C ARG A 240 13.67 -12.59 3.90
N ILE A 241 13.49 -12.40 2.60
CA ILE A 241 12.58 -13.26 1.81
C ILE A 241 13.12 -14.70 1.75
N ALA A 242 14.43 -14.87 1.56
CA ALA A 242 15.10 -16.15 1.61
C ALA A 242 14.98 -16.83 2.99
N GLU A 243 15.10 -16.06 4.07
CA GLU A 243 14.91 -16.53 5.45
C GLU A 243 13.48 -17.05 5.67
N MET A 244 12.47 -16.33 5.18
CA MET A 244 11.08 -16.78 5.27
C MET A 244 10.87 -18.10 4.53
N LEU A 245 11.44 -18.29 3.34
CA LEU A 245 11.35 -19.57 2.62
C LEU A 245 11.96 -20.73 3.41
N ARG A 246 13.18 -20.53 3.95
CA ARG A 246 13.83 -21.53 4.82
C ARG A 246 12.97 -21.84 6.04
N TYR A 247 12.42 -20.84 6.70
CA TYR A 247 11.52 -21.05 7.83
C TYR A 247 10.29 -21.89 7.43
N LEU A 248 9.61 -21.53 6.35
CA LEU A 248 8.38 -22.21 5.93
C LEU A 248 8.61 -23.66 5.48
N VAL A 249 9.75 -23.97 4.84
CA VAL A 249 10.00 -25.33 4.35
C VAL A 249 10.86 -26.15 5.32
N ASP A 250 11.95 -25.60 5.83
CA ASP A 250 12.91 -26.35 6.66
C ASP A 250 12.49 -26.45 8.13
N GLU A 251 11.89 -25.40 8.70
CA GLU A 251 11.41 -25.44 10.10
C GLU A 251 9.95 -25.88 10.17
N ARG A 252 9.06 -25.29 9.37
CA ARG A 252 7.61 -25.56 9.41
C ARG A 252 7.21 -26.78 8.58
N GLN A 253 8.09 -27.30 7.73
CA GLN A 253 7.85 -28.52 6.95
C GLN A 253 6.59 -28.43 6.07
N LEU A 254 6.33 -27.25 5.48
CA LEU A 254 5.26 -27.11 4.50
C LEU A 254 5.58 -27.96 3.27
N ASP A 255 4.56 -28.63 2.75
CA ASP A 255 4.68 -29.48 1.56
C ASP A 255 4.99 -28.63 0.31
N VAL A 256 6.19 -28.83 -0.24
CA VAL A 256 6.68 -28.14 -1.45
C VAL A 256 5.93 -28.53 -2.72
N ASN A 257 5.12 -29.58 -2.66
CA ASN A 257 4.26 -30.05 -3.74
C ASN A 257 2.78 -29.80 -3.48
N ALA A 258 2.42 -29.11 -2.39
CA ALA A 258 1.05 -28.74 -2.11
C ALA A 258 0.45 -27.97 -3.30
N MET A 259 -0.82 -28.21 -3.58
CA MET A 259 -1.56 -27.54 -4.64
C MET A 259 -2.34 -26.35 -4.08
N ASP A 260 -2.45 -25.27 -4.83
CA ASP A 260 -3.22 -24.07 -4.49
C ASP A 260 -4.74 -24.16 -4.78
N ILE A 261 -5.30 -25.38 -4.82
CA ILE A 261 -6.59 -25.70 -5.46
C ILE A 261 -7.83 -25.70 -4.55
N ASP A 262 -7.68 -25.61 -3.23
CA ASP A 262 -8.81 -25.68 -2.28
C ASP A 262 -9.53 -24.33 -2.09
N VAL A 263 -9.89 -23.63 -3.17
CA VAL A 263 -10.85 -22.52 -3.09
C VAL A 263 -12.13 -22.91 -3.81
N PRO A 264 -13.09 -23.55 -3.11
CA PRO A 264 -14.40 -23.82 -3.68
C PRO A 264 -15.01 -22.49 -4.14
N HIS A 265 -15.53 -22.46 -5.37
CA HIS A 265 -16.31 -21.35 -5.96
C HIS A 265 -15.58 -20.22 -6.66
N LEU A 266 -14.25 -20.22 -6.78
CA LEU A 266 -13.60 -19.28 -7.70
C LEU A 266 -13.64 -19.83 -9.13
N ASN A 267 -14.30 -19.09 -10.02
CA ASN A 267 -14.03 -19.15 -11.45
C ASN A 267 -12.51 -19.07 -11.61
N VAL A 268 -11.94 -20.04 -12.32
CA VAL A 268 -10.50 -20.24 -12.57
C VAL A 268 -9.89 -18.99 -13.21
N THR A 269 -9.56 -17.98 -12.41
CA THR A 269 -9.06 -16.67 -12.85
C THR A 269 -7.59 -16.53 -12.44
N ASN A 270 -6.69 -16.60 -13.43
CA ASN A 270 -5.34 -16.01 -13.54
C ASN A 270 -4.37 -15.97 -12.34
N THR A 271 -4.66 -16.59 -11.20
CA THR A 271 -3.92 -16.39 -9.94
C THR A 271 -3.60 -17.69 -9.20
N HIS A 272 -4.06 -18.82 -9.74
CA HIS A 272 -3.78 -20.17 -9.24
C HIS A 272 -2.95 -20.95 -10.26
N TRP A 273 -1.67 -21.16 -9.97
CA TRP A 273 -0.70 -21.74 -10.91
C TRP A 273 -0.34 -23.19 -10.58
N GLY A 274 -0.84 -23.74 -9.48
CA GLY A 274 -0.56 -25.10 -9.04
C GLY A 274 0.41 -25.15 -7.89
N THR A 275 1.48 -25.94 -8.00
CA THR A 275 2.48 -26.09 -6.92
C THR A 275 3.31 -24.83 -6.72
N PRO A 276 3.99 -24.64 -5.57
CA PRO A 276 4.93 -23.55 -5.37
C PRO A 276 5.99 -23.48 -6.49
N LEU A 277 6.43 -24.63 -7.01
CA LEU A 277 7.38 -24.68 -8.12
C LEU A 277 6.82 -24.04 -9.41
N CYS A 278 5.52 -24.16 -9.68
CA CYS A 278 4.86 -23.49 -10.79
C CYS A 278 4.85 -21.97 -10.63
N TYR A 279 4.72 -21.45 -9.40
CA TYR A 279 4.85 -20.01 -9.13
C TYR A 279 6.27 -19.52 -9.39
N ALA A 280 7.29 -20.22 -8.88
CA ALA A 280 8.70 -19.86 -9.10
C ALA A 280 9.06 -19.85 -10.60
N ALA A 281 8.51 -20.82 -11.35
CA ALA A 281 8.78 -21.04 -12.76
C ALA A 281 8.47 -19.84 -13.67
N ARG A 282 7.55 -18.96 -13.25
CA ARG A 282 7.06 -17.83 -14.05
C ARG A 282 7.96 -16.60 -14.04
N TYR A 283 9.05 -16.61 -13.29
CA TYR A 283 9.94 -15.46 -13.14
C TYR A 283 11.35 -15.79 -13.63
N GLN A 284 11.90 -14.97 -14.52
CA GLN A 284 13.27 -15.14 -15.02
C GLN A 284 14.30 -15.21 -13.87
N ASN A 285 14.08 -14.41 -12.83
CA ASN A 285 14.94 -14.36 -11.64
C ASN A 285 14.69 -15.54 -10.67
N GLY A 286 13.76 -16.45 -10.98
CA GLY A 286 13.34 -17.57 -10.14
C GLY A 286 14.30 -18.76 -10.13
N VAL A 287 15.34 -18.79 -10.97
CA VAL A 287 16.30 -19.91 -11.06
C VAL A 287 16.85 -20.36 -9.69
N PRO A 288 17.29 -19.46 -8.77
CA PRO A 288 17.76 -19.87 -7.45
C PRO A 288 16.68 -20.56 -6.61
N VAL A 289 15.46 -19.99 -6.61
CA VAL A 289 14.31 -20.54 -5.88
C VAL A 289 13.87 -21.89 -6.44
N VAL A 290 13.84 -22.05 -7.77
CA VAL A 290 13.54 -23.31 -8.45
C VAL A 290 14.53 -24.40 -8.03
N ARG A 291 15.84 -24.13 -8.13
CA ARG A 291 16.87 -25.09 -7.73
C ARG A 291 16.75 -25.45 -6.24
N TRP A 292 16.47 -24.46 -5.40
CA TRP A 292 16.32 -24.65 -3.97
C TRP A 292 15.10 -25.51 -3.60
N LEU A 293 13.96 -25.31 -4.27
CA LEU A 293 12.75 -26.13 -4.12
C LEU A 293 12.97 -27.56 -4.60
N MET A 294 13.62 -27.75 -5.75
CA MET A 294 13.91 -29.09 -6.29
C MET A 294 14.84 -29.89 -5.36
N LYS A 295 15.83 -29.24 -4.72
CA LYS A 295 16.66 -29.88 -3.67
C LYS A 295 15.85 -30.36 -2.46
N ARG A 296 14.66 -29.80 -2.25
CA ARG A 296 13.72 -30.15 -1.18
C ARG A 296 12.61 -31.10 -1.65
N GLY A 297 12.74 -31.67 -2.84
CA GLY A 297 11.82 -32.68 -3.36
C GLY A 297 10.61 -32.11 -4.10
N ALA A 298 10.65 -30.85 -4.54
CA ALA A 298 9.63 -30.34 -5.45
C ALA A 298 9.70 -31.07 -6.80
N ASP A 299 8.57 -31.63 -7.25
CA ASP A 299 8.46 -32.39 -8.48
C ASP A 299 8.05 -31.46 -9.64
N PRO A 300 8.93 -31.25 -10.65
CA PRO A 300 8.63 -30.37 -11.77
C PRO A 300 7.53 -30.90 -12.69
N THR A 301 7.14 -32.17 -12.56
CA THR A 301 6.16 -32.85 -13.40
C THR A 301 4.74 -32.83 -12.83
N PHE A 302 4.55 -32.30 -11.61
CA PHE A 302 3.21 -32.15 -11.05
C PHE A 302 2.39 -31.17 -11.87
N LYS A 303 1.26 -31.67 -12.38
CA LYS A 303 0.35 -30.91 -13.22
C LYS A 303 -0.77 -30.34 -12.37
N ASN A 304 -1.07 -29.07 -12.60
CA ASN A 304 -2.28 -28.47 -12.11
C ASN A 304 -3.50 -29.17 -12.75
N PRO A 305 -4.47 -29.67 -11.96
CA PRO A 305 -5.59 -30.44 -12.48
C PRO A 305 -6.57 -29.61 -13.32
N TYR A 306 -6.57 -28.28 -13.18
CA TYR A 306 -7.44 -27.37 -13.91
C TYR A 306 -6.80 -26.87 -15.21
N SER A 307 -5.54 -26.41 -15.16
CA SER A 307 -4.86 -25.89 -16.35
C SER A 307 -4.11 -26.97 -17.15
N GLY A 308 -3.82 -28.12 -16.53
CA GLY A 308 -2.98 -29.17 -17.10
C GLY A 308 -1.49 -28.81 -17.19
N LEU A 309 -1.11 -27.62 -16.74
CA LEU A 309 0.27 -27.12 -16.79
C LEU A 309 1.09 -27.69 -15.63
N ASP A 310 2.33 -28.09 -15.93
CA ASP A 310 3.37 -28.33 -14.95
C ASP A 310 4.33 -27.13 -14.87
N SER A 311 5.34 -27.21 -14.00
CA SER A 311 6.29 -26.11 -13.81
C SER A 311 7.08 -25.75 -15.08
N ILE A 312 7.40 -26.73 -15.94
CA ILE A 312 8.13 -26.49 -17.20
C ILE A 312 7.21 -25.76 -18.19
N ALA A 313 5.95 -26.17 -18.29
CA ALA A 313 4.96 -25.50 -19.11
C ALA A 313 4.72 -24.06 -18.63
N CYS A 314 4.61 -23.82 -17.31
CA CYS A 314 4.54 -22.47 -16.75
C CYS A 314 5.75 -21.60 -17.10
N ALA A 315 6.97 -22.14 -17.02
CA ALA A 315 8.19 -21.41 -17.42
C ALA A 315 8.20 -21.05 -18.90
N ARG A 316 7.74 -21.96 -19.78
CA ARG A 316 7.64 -21.70 -21.23
C ARG A 316 6.61 -20.63 -21.55
N GLU A 317 5.43 -20.68 -20.93
CA GLU A 317 4.41 -19.65 -21.11
C GLU A 317 4.91 -18.27 -20.67
N ALA A 318 5.67 -18.22 -19.57
CA ALA A 318 6.30 -17.00 -19.07
C ALA A 318 7.59 -16.62 -19.82
N LYS A 319 8.03 -17.40 -20.81
CA LYS A 319 9.27 -17.19 -21.59
C LYS A 319 10.53 -17.12 -20.73
N CYS A 320 10.56 -17.89 -19.64
CA CYS A 320 11.66 -17.93 -18.69
C CYS A 320 12.66 -19.04 -19.05
N GLU A 321 13.45 -18.84 -20.11
CA GLU A 321 14.30 -19.88 -20.71
C GLU A 321 15.35 -20.46 -19.74
N ASP A 322 15.96 -19.62 -18.89
CA ASP A 322 16.93 -20.07 -17.89
C ASP A 322 16.27 -20.98 -16.84
N VAL A 323 14.99 -20.73 -16.56
CA VAL A 323 14.19 -21.55 -15.64
C VAL A 323 13.80 -22.86 -16.31
N VAL A 324 13.42 -22.85 -17.60
CA VAL A 324 13.20 -24.07 -18.39
C VAL A 324 14.45 -24.95 -18.37
N ALA A 325 15.64 -24.36 -18.57
CA ALA A 325 16.90 -25.07 -18.50
C ALA A 325 17.18 -25.63 -17.09
N ALA A 326 16.89 -24.86 -16.03
CA ALA A 326 17.06 -25.31 -14.65
C ALA A 326 16.13 -26.48 -14.27
N LEU A 327 14.88 -26.46 -14.77
CA LEU A 327 13.89 -27.52 -14.54
C LEU A 327 14.17 -28.78 -15.38
N SER A 328 14.69 -28.61 -16.60
CA SER A 328 14.94 -29.71 -17.54
C SER A 328 16.29 -30.41 -17.33
N GLY A 329 17.23 -29.79 -16.61
CA GLY A 329 18.59 -30.28 -16.40
C GLY A 329 18.74 -31.33 -15.28
N GLN A 330 17.70 -32.13 -15.01
CA GLN A 330 17.79 -33.30 -14.11
C GLN A 330 18.52 -34.48 -14.76
#